data_AF-A0A7X3S495-F1
#
_entry.id   AF-A0A7X3S495-F1
#
_cell.length_a   1.000
_cell.length_b   1.000
_cell.length_c   1.000
_cell.angle_alpha   90.00
_cell.angle_beta   90.00
_cell.angle_gamma   90.00
#
_symmetry.space_group_name_H-M   'P 1'
#
loop_
_entity.id
_entity.type
_entity.pdbx_description
1 polymer ?
#
loop_
_entity_poly.entity_id
_entity_poly.type
_entity_poly.pdbx_seq_one_letter_code
_entity_poly.pdbx_strand_id
1 'polypeptide(L)'
;MAKLHNAKIVTTDMNLNKVASVQGISILNTHELSNAMRPAVLPGESLKVFLLREGKEVGQGVAHLDDGTMVIVDHAKRWIGKHVEVVVTSVIQTNAGRMIFSSLREGTPRLQASYG
;
A
#
# COMPACT_ATOMS: atom_id res chain seq x y z
N MET A 1 -30.08 -13.59 34.27
CA MET A 1 -31.27 -13.48 33.39
C MET A 1 -31.15 -12.22 32.53
N ALA A 2 -30.31 -12.24 31.50
CA ALA A 2 -30.22 -11.18 30.47
C ALA A 2 -29.69 -11.79 29.15
N LYS A 3 -30.22 -12.97 28.81
CA LYS A 3 -29.85 -13.80 27.65
C LYS A 3 -30.97 -13.80 26.59
N LEU A 4 -31.79 -12.74 26.56
CA LEU A 4 -33.14 -12.80 26.00
C LEU A 4 -33.56 -11.61 25.13
N HIS A 5 -32.66 -10.69 24.78
CA HIS A 5 -32.96 -9.67 23.79
C HIS A 5 -31.87 -9.59 22.74
N ASN A 6 -32.30 -9.80 21.51
CA ASN A 6 -31.61 -9.74 20.24
C ASN A 6 -30.90 -8.38 20.02
N ALA A 7 -29.87 -8.09 20.81
CA ALA A 7 -29.14 -6.84 20.76
C ALA A 7 -27.76 -7.08 20.15
N LYS A 8 -27.53 -6.50 18.96
CA LYS A 8 -26.20 -6.38 18.37
C LYS A 8 -25.41 -5.38 19.21
N ILE A 9 -24.38 -5.85 19.90
CA ILE A 9 -23.43 -4.97 20.56
C ILE A 9 -22.51 -4.41 19.47
N VAL A 10 -22.64 -3.12 19.18
CA VAL A 10 -21.71 -2.35 18.34
C VAL A 10 -20.73 -1.68 19.29
N THR A 11 -19.45 -1.99 19.15
CA THR A 11 -18.38 -1.37 19.94
C THR A 11 -17.22 -0.98 19.03
N THR A 12 -16.69 0.22 19.26
CA THR A 12 -15.64 0.90 18.47
C THR A 12 -14.26 0.76 19.09
N ASP A 13 -14.01 -0.29 19.89
CA ASP A 13 -12.75 -0.43 20.60
C ASP A 13 -11.89 -1.55 20.00
N MET A 14 -10.80 -1.15 19.33
CA MET A 14 -9.86 -2.02 18.62
C MET A 14 -8.98 -2.90 19.54
N ASN A 15 -9.08 -2.76 20.86
CA ASN A 15 -8.14 -3.43 21.77
C ASN A 15 -8.54 -4.82 22.28
N LEU A 16 -9.68 -5.37 21.84
CA LEU A 16 -10.16 -6.68 22.34
C LEU A 16 -9.99 -7.86 21.36
N ASN A 17 -9.13 -7.75 20.35
CA ASN A 17 -8.89 -8.85 19.39
C ASN A 17 -8.27 -10.12 20.02
N LYS A 18 -7.63 -10.02 21.20
CA LYS A 18 -6.99 -11.19 21.85
C LYS A 18 -7.93 -12.07 22.68
N VAL A 19 -9.11 -11.60 23.06
CA VAL A 19 -10.05 -12.38 23.89
C VAL A 19 -11.10 -13.12 23.06
N ALA A 20 -11.37 -12.68 21.82
CA ALA A 20 -12.43 -13.25 20.98
C ALA A 20 -12.07 -14.57 20.26
N SER A 21 -10.80 -14.98 20.23
CA SER A 21 -10.36 -16.20 19.53
C SER A 21 -10.74 -17.50 20.24
N VAL A 22 -11.16 -17.44 21.52
CA VAL A 22 -11.41 -18.63 22.36
C VAL A 22 -12.83 -19.21 22.16
N GLN A 23 -13.71 -18.58 21.38
CA GLN A 23 -15.08 -19.08 21.18
C GLN A 23 -15.52 -19.28 19.72
N GLY A 24 -14.59 -19.35 18.76
CA GLY A 24 -14.91 -19.84 17.42
C GLY A 24 -15.93 -19.01 16.63
N ILE A 25 -16.04 -17.71 16.91
CA ILE A 25 -16.90 -16.79 16.16
C ILE A 25 -16.04 -16.05 15.14
N SER A 26 -16.25 -16.34 13.86
CA SER A 26 -15.62 -15.64 12.73
C SER A 26 -16.12 -14.20 12.66
N ILE A 27 -15.29 -13.26 13.11
CA ILE A 27 -15.54 -11.83 12.90
C ILE A 27 -15.00 -11.49 11.51
N LEU A 28 -15.91 -11.42 10.52
CA LEU A 28 -15.59 -10.95 9.18
C LEU A 28 -15.39 -9.44 9.25
N ASN A 29 -14.14 -9.00 9.27
CA ASN A 29 -13.77 -7.60 9.36
C ASN A 29 -14.11 -6.91 8.03
N THR A 30 -15.07 -5.97 8.03
CA THR A 30 -15.46 -5.19 6.85
C THR A 30 -14.30 -4.37 6.25
N HIS A 31 -13.22 -4.18 7.00
CA HIS A 31 -11.96 -3.63 6.53
C HIS A 31 -11.25 -4.55 5.51
N GLU A 32 -11.31 -5.87 5.70
CA GLU A 32 -10.68 -6.84 4.77
C GLU A 32 -11.40 -6.88 3.43
N LEU A 33 -12.74 -6.76 3.44
CA LEU A 33 -13.54 -6.73 2.21
C LEU A 33 -13.26 -5.49 1.35
N SER A 34 -13.08 -4.33 2.01
CA SER A 34 -12.77 -3.06 1.34
C SER A 34 -11.35 -3.02 0.75
N ASN A 35 -10.41 -3.74 1.37
CA ASN A 35 -9.06 -3.90 0.84
C ASN A 35 -9.01 -4.91 -0.32
N ALA A 36 -9.87 -5.94 -0.32
CA ALA A 36 -9.92 -6.97 -1.36
C ALA A 36 -10.44 -6.48 -2.72
N MET A 37 -11.14 -5.33 -2.77
CA MET A 37 -11.62 -4.72 -4.02
C MET A 37 -10.61 -3.79 -4.69
N ARG A 38 -9.46 -3.51 -4.06
CA ARG A 38 -8.40 -2.68 -4.66
C ARG A 38 -7.48 -3.54 -5.51
N PRO A 39 -7.00 -3.04 -6.66
CA PRO A 39 -6.02 -3.78 -7.47
C PRO A 39 -4.85 -4.21 -6.58
N ALA A 40 -4.68 -5.52 -6.43
CA ALA A 40 -3.65 -6.07 -5.58
C ALA A 40 -2.30 -5.91 -6.29
N VAL A 41 -1.54 -4.87 -5.93
CA VAL A 41 -0.16 -4.74 -6.43
C VAL A 41 0.70 -5.84 -5.80
N LEU A 42 1.27 -6.72 -6.63
CA LEU A 42 2.08 -7.87 -6.20
C LEU A 42 3.55 -7.72 -6.62
N PRO A 43 4.50 -8.38 -5.91
CA PRO A 43 5.87 -8.49 -6.38
C PRO A 43 5.96 -9.05 -7.80
N GLY A 44 6.79 -8.42 -8.64
CA GLY A 44 6.96 -8.74 -10.06
C GLY A 44 6.06 -7.95 -11.00
N GLU A 45 5.01 -7.29 -10.49
CA GLU A 45 4.16 -6.43 -11.33
C GLU A 45 4.84 -5.10 -11.64
N SER A 46 4.53 -4.55 -12.82
CA SER A 46 4.99 -3.22 -13.23
C SER A 46 3.92 -2.17 -12.94
N LEU A 47 4.34 -1.01 -12.45
CA LEU A 47 3.48 0.15 -12.23
C LEU A 47 4.14 1.43 -12.75
N LYS A 48 3.34 2.39 -13.18
CA LYS A 48 3.80 3.74 -13.51
C LYS A 48 3.56 4.65 -12.32
N VAL A 49 4.61 5.34 -11.88
CA VAL A 49 4.55 6.26 -10.73
C VAL A 49 5.19 7.59 -11.06
N PHE A 50 4.66 8.65 -10.47
CA PHE A 50 5.30 9.97 -10.50
C PHE A 50 6.21 10.13 -9.28
N LEU A 51 7.51 10.32 -9.53
CA LEU A 51 8.48 10.49 -8.45
C LEU A 51 8.40 11.90 -7.89
N LEU A 52 7.99 12.01 -6.62
CA LEU A 52 7.74 13.29 -5.96
C LEU A 52 9.02 13.87 -5.37
N ARG A 53 9.83 13.04 -4.71
CA ARG A 53 11.01 13.48 -3.95
C ARG A 53 12.04 12.36 -3.78
N GLU A 54 13.24 12.74 -3.37
CA GLU A 54 14.29 11.80 -2.95
C GLU A 54 13.85 11.04 -1.68
N GLY A 55 14.20 9.75 -1.63
CA GLY A 55 13.94 8.88 -0.49
C GLY A 55 14.93 9.06 0.64
N LYS A 56 14.83 8.19 1.64
CA LYS A 56 15.72 8.24 2.81
C LYS A 56 17.13 7.77 2.47
N GLU A 57 17.24 6.68 1.70
CA GLU A 57 18.53 6.14 1.28
C GLU A 57 19.01 6.82 0.00
N VAL A 58 20.33 6.93 -0.14
CA VAL A 58 20.96 7.57 -1.30
C VAL A 58 20.52 6.87 -2.59
N GLY A 59 20.01 7.65 -3.54
CA GLY A 59 19.58 7.13 -4.83
C GLY A 59 18.10 6.71 -4.88
N GLN A 60 17.40 6.68 -3.75
CA GLN A 60 15.97 6.36 -3.73
C GLN A 60 15.09 7.53 -4.20
N GLY A 61 13.95 7.18 -4.75
CA GLY A 61 12.84 8.09 -5.00
C GLY A 61 11.58 7.62 -4.29
N VAL A 62 10.70 8.56 -3.95
CA VAL A 62 9.42 8.29 -3.29
C VAL A 62 8.29 8.81 -4.14
N ALA A 63 7.28 7.97 -4.34
CA ALA A 63 6.00 8.28 -4.94
C ALA A 63 4.86 7.88 -4.00
N HIS A 64 3.66 8.39 -4.24
CA HIS A 64 2.45 7.92 -3.58
C HIS A 64 1.44 7.51 -4.64
N LEU A 65 0.70 6.43 -4.36
CA LEU A 65 -0.50 6.10 -5.11
C LEU A 65 -1.68 6.93 -4.58
N ASP A 66 -2.78 6.93 -5.33
CA ASP A 66 -3.99 7.71 -5.00
C ASP A 66 -4.62 7.29 -3.65
N ASP A 67 -4.39 6.05 -3.22
CA ASP A 67 -4.87 5.53 -1.94
C ASP A 67 -3.95 5.84 -0.75
N GLY A 68 -2.88 6.62 -0.98
CA GLY A 68 -1.88 6.98 0.02
C GLY A 68 -0.78 5.94 0.22
N THR A 69 -0.78 4.83 -0.50
CA THR A 69 0.30 3.84 -0.45
C THR A 69 1.62 4.48 -0.87
N MET A 70 2.64 4.38 -0.02
CA MET A 70 3.97 4.92 -0.31
C MET A 70 4.74 3.93 -1.18
N VAL A 71 5.24 4.40 -2.33
CA VAL A 71 6.09 3.63 -3.25
C VAL A 71 7.52 4.14 -3.17
N ILE A 72 8.43 3.27 -2.79
CA ILE A 72 9.87 3.52 -2.70
C ILE A 72 10.52 2.87 -3.91
N VAL A 73 11.30 3.65 -4.66
CA VAL A 73 11.93 3.23 -5.91
C VAL A 73 13.44 3.35 -5.78
N ASP A 74 14.16 2.24 -5.94
CA ASP A 74 15.63 2.26 -5.94
C ASP A 74 16.20 2.81 -7.25
N HIS A 75 17.36 3.49 -7.15
CA HIS A 75 18.08 4.12 -8.27
C HIS A 75 17.27 5.19 -9.03
N ALA A 76 16.25 5.77 -8.39
CA ALA A 76 15.30 6.70 -8.98
C ALA A 76 15.64 8.19 -8.79
N LYS A 77 16.72 8.54 -8.07
CA LYS A 77 17.10 9.95 -7.80
C LYS A 77 17.19 10.84 -9.05
N ARG A 78 17.65 10.30 -10.20
CA ARG A 78 17.77 11.09 -11.45
C ARG A 78 16.44 11.30 -12.17
N TRP A 79 15.37 10.68 -11.67
CA TRP A 79 14.05 10.66 -12.27
C TRP A 79 13.01 11.37 -11.40
N ILE A 80 13.42 12.03 -10.31
CA ILE A 80 12.53 12.89 -9.52
C ILE A 80 11.89 13.96 -10.41
N GLY A 81 10.59 14.17 -10.23
CA GLY A 81 9.76 15.05 -11.04
C GLY A 81 9.31 14.43 -12.38
N LYS A 82 9.50 13.11 -12.58
CA LYS A 82 9.10 12.40 -13.80
C LYS A 82 8.22 11.20 -13.50
N HIS A 83 7.43 10.81 -14.50
CA HIS A 83 6.76 9.52 -14.53
C HIS A 83 7.76 8.45 -14.96
N VAL A 84 7.86 7.38 -14.16
CA VAL A 84 8.71 6.21 -14.46
C VAL A 84 7.91 4.94 -14.33
N GLU A 85 8.33 3.92 -15.05
CA GLU A 85 7.82 2.57 -14.89
C GLU A 85 8.74 1.78 -13.96
N VAL A 86 8.16 1.15 -12.95
CA VAL A 86 8.89 0.45 -11.90
C VAL A 86 8.32 -0.95 -11.73
N VAL A 87 9.14 -1.88 -11.28
CA VAL A 87 8.77 -3.25 -10.97
C VAL A 87 8.75 -3.40 -9.46
N VAL A 88 7.66 -3.94 -8.91
CA VAL A 88 7.55 -4.18 -7.47
C VAL A 88 8.48 -5.30 -7.05
N THR A 89 9.31 -5.01 -6.06
CA THR A 89 10.19 -5.99 -5.44
C THR A 89 9.57 -6.57 -4.18
N SER A 90 8.90 -5.74 -3.37
CA SER A 90 8.19 -6.22 -2.18
C SER A 90 7.08 -5.27 -1.74
N VAL A 91 6.14 -5.79 -0.94
CA VAL A 91 5.05 -5.02 -0.35
C VAL A 91 5.08 -5.24 1.15
N ILE A 92 5.12 -4.16 1.94
CA ILE A 92 5.15 -4.18 3.39
C ILE A 92 3.91 -3.46 3.92
N GLN A 93 3.10 -4.16 4.71
CA GLN A 93 2.01 -3.55 5.47
C GLN A 93 2.55 -3.15 6.85
N THR A 94 2.31 -1.91 7.27
CA THR A 94 2.61 -1.42 8.61
C THR A 94 1.35 -0.85 9.25
N ASN A 95 1.40 -0.56 10.55
CA ASN A 95 0.31 0.11 11.27
C ASN A 95 0.00 1.50 10.73
N ALA A 96 0.98 2.17 10.08
CA ALA A 96 0.81 3.50 9.49
C ALA A 96 0.29 3.45 8.05
N GLY A 97 0.21 2.27 7.43
CA GLY A 97 -0.23 2.10 6.05
C GLY A 97 0.60 1.09 5.26
N ARG A 98 0.35 1.04 3.96
CA ARG A 98 1.02 0.15 3.00
C ARG A 98 2.23 0.84 2.38
N MET A 99 3.35 0.13 2.30
CA MET A 99 4.56 0.53 1.60
C MET A 99 4.87 -0.49 0.49
N ILE A 100 5.29 0.01 -0.67
CA ILE A 100 5.70 -0.80 -1.82
C ILE A 100 7.14 -0.44 -2.13
N PHE A 101 8.01 -1.45 -2.20
CA PHE A 101 9.37 -1.30 -2.67
C PHE A 101 9.44 -1.76 -4.11
N SER A 102 10.21 -1.03 -4.91
CA SER A 102 10.27 -1.24 -6.35
C SER A 102 11.62 -0.80 -6.90
N SER A 103 11.93 -1.26 -8.11
CA SER A 103 13.11 -0.85 -8.88
C SER A 103 12.66 -0.32 -10.24
N LEU A 104 13.46 0.55 -10.87
CA LEU A 104 13.18 1.00 -12.23
C LEU A 104 13.08 -0.20 -13.18
N ARG A 105 12.03 -0.24 -14.02
CA ARG A 105 11.91 -1.26 -15.06
C ARG A 105 13.03 -1.07 -16.07
N GLU A 106 13.75 -2.15 -16.38
CA GLU A 106 14.77 -2.16 -17.44
C GLU A 106 14.13 -1.66 -18.75
N GLY A 107 14.73 -0.62 -19.34
CA GLY A 107 14.22 -0.01 -20.56
C GLY A 107 13.23 1.15 -20.37
N THR A 108 13.03 1.67 -19.14
CA THR A 108 12.26 2.92 -18.93
C THR A 108 12.79 4.00 -19.87
N PRO A 109 12.03 4.41 -20.90
CA PRO A 109 12.52 5.35 -21.88
C PRO A 109 12.84 6.66 -21.16
N ARG A 110 13.95 7.32 -21.54
CA ARG A 110 14.10 8.75 -21.27
C ARG A 110 12.95 9.44 -22.00
N LEU A 111 11.79 9.60 -21.36
CA LEU A 111 10.67 10.34 -21.93
C LEU A 111 11.23 11.70 -22.34
N GLN A 112 11.27 11.90 -23.65
CA GLN A 112 11.84 13.05 -24.32
C GLN A 112 11.16 14.29 -23.78
N ALA A 113 11.97 15.25 -23.36
CA ALA A 113 11.53 16.64 -23.26
C ALA A 113 11.08 17.05 -24.67
N SER A 114 9.78 17.12 -24.91
CA SER A 114 9.21 17.71 -26.11
C SER A 114 7.80 18.23 -25.82
N TYR A 115 7.76 19.39 -25.18
CA TYR A 115 6.84 20.49 -25.50
C TYR A 115 7.76 21.72 -25.42
N GLY A 116 8.14 22.38 -26.52
CA GLY A 116 7.23 22.94 -27.50
C GLY A 116 6.88 24.33 -27.02
#